data_AF-A0A8R1W514-F1
#
_entry.id   AF-A0A8R1W514-F1
#
_cell.length_a   1.000
_cell.length_b   1.000
_cell.length_c   1.000
_cell.angle_alpha   90.00
_cell.angle_beta   90.00
_cell.angle_gamma   90.00
#
_symmetry.space_group_name_H-M   'P 1'
#
loop_
_entity.id
_entity.type
_entity.pdbx_description
1 polymer ?
#
loop_
_entity_poly.entity_id
_entity_poly.type
_entity_poly.pdbx_seq_one_letter_code
_entity_poly.pdbx_strand_id
1 'polypeptide(L)'
;MSINEFFDGLTSYDERNFSRFVSKNSERKPSPVYIKTKDEPSEQIIVNDNSHLLLQYLHKQWDKENGCKKRALVEALVETSEESASTSRKRPRLDTDVTL
;
A
#
# COMPACT_ATOMS: atom_id res chain seq x y z
N MET A 1 12.29 33.47 30.76
CA MET A 1 11.66 32.23 30.27
C MET A 1 11.73 31.21 31.38
N SER A 2 10.63 31.05 32.10
CA SER A 2 10.48 29.96 33.07
C SER A 2 10.08 28.67 32.36
N ILE A 3 10.30 27.53 33.00
CA ILE A 3 9.89 26.23 32.44
C ILE A 3 8.37 26.11 32.31
N ASN A 4 7.60 26.83 33.13
CA ASN A 4 6.14 26.84 33.07
C ASN A 4 5.61 27.61 31.85
N GLU A 5 6.26 28.72 31.49
CA GLU A 5 5.95 29.46 30.25
C GLU A 5 6.21 28.61 29.00
N PHE A 6 7.16 27.68 29.06
CA PHE A 6 7.45 26.76 27.96
C PHE A 6 6.38 25.67 27.76
N PHE A 7 5.67 25.30 28.83
CA PHE A 7 4.59 24.30 28.79
C PHE A 7 3.20 24.89 28.60
N ASP A 8 3.09 26.22 28.56
CA ASP A 8 1.82 26.89 28.29
C ASP A 8 1.40 26.69 26.82
N GLY A 9 0.11 26.42 26.59
CA GLY A 9 -0.43 26.20 25.25
C GLY A 9 -0.13 24.85 24.59
N LEU A 10 0.31 23.83 25.35
CA LEU A 10 0.42 22.47 24.81
C LEU A 10 -0.92 21.95 24.29
N THR A 11 -0.87 21.19 23.19
CA THR A 11 -2.08 20.64 22.58
C THR A 11 -2.78 19.65 23.50
N SER A 12 -4.07 19.86 23.73
CA SER A 12 -4.95 18.91 24.42
C SER A 12 -6.01 18.41 23.45
N TYR A 13 -6.10 17.09 23.28
CA TYR A 13 -7.19 16.49 22.49
C TYR A 13 -8.51 16.49 23.28
N ASP A 14 -8.44 16.22 24.59
CA ASP A 14 -9.55 16.33 25.54
C ASP A 14 -8.98 16.66 26.92
N GLU A 15 -9.43 17.77 27.51
CA GLU A 15 -9.04 18.25 28.84
C GLU A 15 -9.34 17.23 29.95
N ARG A 16 -10.32 16.34 29.72
CA ARG A 16 -10.74 15.35 30.73
C ARG A 16 -9.76 14.19 30.86
N ASN A 17 -8.98 13.88 29.81
CA ASN A 17 -8.14 12.66 29.73
C ASN A 17 -7.21 12.46 30.93
N PHE A 18 -6.66 13.53 31.48
CA PHE A 18 -5.71 13.47 32.60
C PHE A 18 -6.18 14.20 33.87
N SER A 19 -7.38 14.78 33.84
CA SER A 19 -7.95 15.54 34.97
C SER A 19 -8.12 14.72 36.27
N ARG A 20 -8.25 13.39 36.15
CA ARG A 20 -8.49 12.47 37.29
C ARG A 20 -7.45 11.35 37.39
N PHE A 21 -6.24 11.59 36.89
CA PHE A 21 -5.19 10.59 36.92
C PHE A 21 -4.82 10.20 38.36
N VAL A 22 -4.70 8.89 38.64
CA VAL A 22 -4.28 8.34 39.94
C VAL A 22 -3.01 7.52 39.74
N SER A 23 -1.93 7.90 40.43
CA SER A 23 -0.66 7.20 40.34
C SER A 23 -0.71 5.86 41.08
N LYS A 24 -0.67 4.75 40.34
CA LYS A 24 -0.71 3.37 40.87
C LYS A 24 0.71 2.86 41.16
N ASN A 25 1.46 3.55 42.02
CA ASN A 25 2.86 3.20 42.30
C ASN A 25 3.08 1.91 43.13
N SER A 26 2.03 1.26 43.67
CA SER A 26 2.21 0.10 44.58
C SER A 26 1.65 -1.24 44.11
N GLU A 27 0.99 -1.31 42.95
CA GLU A 27 0.44 -2.58 42.45
C GLU A 27 0.99 -2.84 41.05
N ARG A 28 2.14 -3.51 40.97
CA ARG A 28 2.67 -4.05 39.71
C ARG A 28 1.82 -5.24 39.27
N LYS A 29 0.53 -5.00 38.97
CA LYS A 29 -0.29 -5.98 38.29
C LYS A 29 0.29 -6.12 36.87
N PRO A 30 0.59 -7.34 36.41
CA PRO A 30 1.01 -7.53 35.03
C PRO A 30 -0.07 -6.96 34.11
N SER A 31 0.35 -6.26 33.06
CA SER A 31 -0.58 -5.76 32.06
C SER A 31 -1.41 -6.93 31.51
N PRO A 32 -2.73 -6.75 31.32
CA PRO A 32 -3.57 -7.82 30.79
C PRO A 32 -3.05 -8.24 29.41
N VAL A 33 -2.85 -9.55 29.23
CA VAL A 33 -2.43 -10.14 27.96
C VAL A 33 -3.69 -10.35 27.11
N TYR A 34 -3.68 -9.86 25.86
CA TYR A 34 -4.77 -10.12 24.93
C TYR A 34 -4.69 -11.57 24.42
N ILE A 35 -5.74 -12.35 24.69
CA ILE A 35 -5.89 -13.72 24.20
C ILE A 35 -7.04 -13.73 23.19
N LYS A 36 -6.72 -13.93 21.91
CA LYS A 36 -7.72 -14.03 20.84
C LYS A 36 -8.47 -15.37 20.97
N THR A 37 -9.79 -15.33 21.13
CA THR A 37 -10.63 -16.54 21.31
C THR A 37 -11.39 -16.96 20.05
N LYS A 38 -11.51 -16.05 19.08
CA LYS A 38 -12.15 -16.30 17.79
C LYS A 38 -11.10 -16.20 16.70
N ASP A 39 -11.18 -17.08 15.71
CA ASP A 39 -10.37 -16.93 14.52
C ASP A 39 -11.11 -16.03 13.52
N GLU A 40 -10.40 -15.03 13.00
CA GLU A 40 -10.92 -14.07 12.03
C GLU A 40 -9.93 -14.03 10.88
N PRO A 41 -10.34 -14.36 9.64
CA PRO A 41 -9.44 -14.42 8.52
C PRO A 41 -8.96 -13.02 8.12
N SER A 42 -7.69 -12.90 7.73
CA SER A 42 -7.16 -11.66 7.18
C SER A 42 -7.78 -11.39 5.80
N GLU A 43 -8.23 -10.15 5.57
CA GLU A 43 -8.76 -9.74 4.26
C GLU A 43 -7.69 -9.74 3.16
N GLN A 44 -6.43 -9.46 3.52
CA GLN A 44 -5.31 -9.38 2.60
C GLN A 44 -4.07 -10.10 3.17
N ILE A 45 -3.24 -10.63 2.28
CA ILE A 45 -2.00 -11.31 2.62
C ILE A 45 -0.85 -10.55 1.99
N ILE A 46 0.19 -10.26 2.77
CA ILE A 46 1.42 -9.64 2.27
C ILE A 46 2.21 -10.71 1.52
N VAL A 47 2.41 -10.49 0.22
CA VAL A 47 3.17 -11.39 -0.65
C VAL A 47 4.46 -10.70 -1.08
N ASN A 48 5.59 -11.41 -0.97
CA ASN A 48 6.85 -10.96 -1.52
C ASN A 48 7.01 -11.43 -2.97
N ASP A 49 7.62 -10.58 -3.79
CA ASP A 49 8.04 -10.99 -5.12
C ASP A 49 9.26 -11.92 -5.01
N ASN A 50 9.08 -13.17 -5.42
CA ASN A 50 10.13 -14.19 -5.41
C ASN A 50 10.93 -14.22 -6.71
N SER A 51 10.68 -13.30 -7.65
CA SER A 51 11.42 -13.27 -8.90
C SER A 51 12.85 -12.77 -8.70
N HIS A 52 13.79 -13.38 -9.43
CA HIS A 52 15.21 -13.11 -9.25
C HIS A 52 15.55 -11.67 -9.66
N LEU A 53 16.06 -10.86 -8.73
CA LEU A 53 16.28 -9.42 -8.93
C LEU A 53 17.14 -9.11 -10.17
N LEU A 54 18.16 -9.93 -10.44
CA LEU A 54 18.97 -9.77 -11.66
C LEU A 54 18.14 -9.97 -12.93
N LEU A 55 17.24 -10.95 -12.94
CA LEU A 55 16.42 -11.24 -14.12
C LEU A 55 15.41 -10.12 -14.35
N GLN A 56 14.79 -9.61 -13.28
CA GLN A 56 13.94 -8.42 -13.34
C GLN A 56 14.70 -7.22 -13.94
N TYR A 57 15.94 -7.02 -13.47
CA TYR A 57 16.79 -5.93 -13.95
C TYR A 57 17.12 -6.06 -15.44
N LEU A 58 17.54 -7.26 -15.88
CA LEU A 58 17.86 -7.53 -17.28
C LEU A 58 16.64 -7.36 -18.19
N HIS A 59 15.48 -7.87 -17.79
CA HIS A 59 14.22 -7.69 -18.52
C HIS A 59 13.87 -6.21 -18.64
N LYS A 60 13.96 -5.46 -17.53
CA LYS A 60 13.70 -4.02 -17.51
C LYS A 60 14.64 -3.25 -18.44
N GLN A 61 15.91 -3.61 -18.48
CA GLN A 61 16.89 -2.99 -19.38
C GLN A 61 16.57 -3.32 -20.85
N TRP A 62 16.24 -4.58 -21.15
CA TRP A 62 15.86 -5.02 -22.50
C TRP A 62 14.58 -4.33 -22.98
N ASP A 63 13.54 -4.23 -22.15
CA ASP A 63 12.28 -3.57 -22.48
C ASP A 63 12.44 -2.06 -22.67
N LYS A 64 13.37 -1.43 -21.94
CA LYS A 64 13.69 -0.02 -22.16
C LYS A 64 14.28 0.22 -23.55
N GLU A 65 15.21 -0.62 -23.99
CA GLU A 65 15.89 -0.49 -25.29
C GLU A 65 15.02 -0.91 -26.47
N ASN A 66 14.13 -1.89 -26.29
CA ASN A 66 13.33 -2.47 -27.37
C ASN A 66 11.85 -2.07 -27.33
N GLY A 67 11.35 -1.53 -26.23
CA GLY A 67 10.00 -1.00 -26.09
C GLY A 67 9.76 0.27 -26.90
N CYS A 68 10.80 1.07 -27.15
CA CYS A 68 10.75 2.22 -28.06
C CYS A 68 10.69 1.81 -29.53
N LYS A 69 11.32 0.67 -29.90
CA LYS A 69 11.32 0.17 -31.28
C LYS A 69 9.94 -0.29 -31.72
N LYS A 70 9.11 -0.80 -30.80
CA LYS A 70 7.72 -1.18 -31.12
C LYS A 70 6.81 0.02 -31.40
N ARG A 71 7.07 1.21 -30.84
CA ARG A 71 6.33 2.43 -31.20
C ARG A 71 6.66 2.91 -32.62
N ALA A 72 7.94 2.87 -33.01
CA ALA A 72 8.37 3.23 -34.36
C ALA A 72 8.02 2.16 -35.43
N LEU A 73 8.08 0.88 -35.06
CA LEU A 73 7.77 -0.22 -35.98
C LEU A 73 6.25 -0.36 -36.21
N VAL A 74 5.40 0.03 -35.26
CA VAL A 74 3.95 0.12 -35.49
C VAL A 74 3.60 1.24 -36.47
N GLU A 75 4.31 2.36 -36.48
CA GLU A 75 4.13 3.40 -37.52
C GLU A 75 4.59 2.91 -38.90
N ALA A 76 5.67 2.12 -38.97
CA ALA A 76 6.20 1.57 -40.23
C ALA A 76 5.46 0.33 -40.77
N LEU A 77 4.85 -0.50 -39.90
CA LEU A 77 4.03 -1.66 -40.33
C LEU A 77 2.61 -1.28 -40.75
N VAL A 78 2.11 -0.09 -40.41
CA VAL A 78 0.80 0.37 -40.90
C VAL A 78 0.80 0.62 -42.41
N GLU A 79 1.99 0.81 -43.02
CA GLU A 79 2.11 0.96 -44.48
C GLU A 79 2.35 -0.36 -45.24
N THR A 80 2.64 -1.47 -44.55
CA THR A 80 2.92 -2.75 -45.22
C THR A 80 2.18 -3.91 -44.57
N SER A 81 1.22 -4.45 -45.32
CA SER A 81 0.62 -5.76 -45.12
C SER A 81 -0.43 -5.86 -44.00
N GLU A 82 -1.67 -5.78 -44.48
CA GLU A 82 -2.87 -6.50 -44.07
C GLU A 82 -2.70 -7.67 -43.07
N GLU A 83 -3.69 -7.77 -42.18
CA GLU A 83 -4.03 -8.94 -41.35
C GLU A 83 -3.19 -9.19 -40.08
N SER A 84 -3.44 -8.39 -39.04
CA SER A 84 -3.56 -8.86 -37.65
C SER A 84 -3.98 -7.69 -36.73
N ALA A 85 -5.17 -7.18 -36.96
CA ALA A 85 -5.86 -6.30 -36.02
C ALA A 85 -6.15 -7.08 -34.72
N SER A 86 -5.41 -6.78 -33.64
CA SER A 86 -5.95 -6.62 -32.28
C SER A 86 -4.84 -6.49 -31.24
N THR A 87 -4.09 -5.40 -31.31
CA THR A 87 -3.60 -4.77 -30.08
C THR A 87 -4.80 -4.23 -29.30
N SER A 88 -4.72 -4.22 -27.96
CA SER A 88 -5.74 -3.79 -27.00
C SER A 88 -6.76 -4.85 -26.59
N ARG A 89 -6.38 -5.65 -25.58
CA ARG A 89 -7.35 -6.14 -24.59
C ARG A 89 -7.09 -5.45 -23.25
N LYS A 90 -7.32 -4.13 -23.20
CA LYS A 90 -7.68 -3.50 -21.93
C LYS A 90 -8.94 -4.22 -21.45
N ARG A 91 -8.86 -4.96 -20.34
CA ARG A 91 -10.05 -5.51 -19.71
C ARG A 91 -10.83 -4.34 -19.11
N PRO A 92 -12.09 -4.08 -19.51
CA PRO A 92 -12.91 -3.10 -18.82
C PRO A 92 -13.11 -3.54 -17.37
N ARG A 93 -13.03 -2.58 -16.45
CA ARG A 93 -13.36 -2.76 -15.04
C ARG A 93 -14.87 -3.08 -14.98
N LEU A 94 -15.23 -4.29 -14.56
CA LEU A 94 -16.61 -4.58 -14.18
C LEU A 94 -16.76 -4.15 -12.73
N ASP A 95 -17.32 -2.96 -12.51
CA ASP A 95 -17.84 -2.60 -11.21
C ASP A 95 -19.02 -3.55 -10.94
N THR A 96 -18.80 -4.48 -10.01
CA THR A 96 -19.85 -5.39 -9.55
C THR A 96 -20.53 -4.75 -8.35
N ASP A 97 -21.35 -3.75 -8.63
CA ASP A 97 -22.41 -3.36 -7.70
C ASP A 97 -23.49 -4.44 -7.77
N VAL A 98 -23.31 -5.52 -7.01
CA VAL A 98 -24.40 -6.43 -6.70
C VAL A 98 -24.89 -6.08 -5.30
N THR A 99 -25.84 -5.14 -5.29
CA THR A 99 -26.83 -5.01 -4.23
C THR A 99 -27.79 -6.19 -4.36
N LEU A 100 -27.80 -7.10 -3.39
CA LEU A 100 -29.00 -7.78 -2.86
C LEU A 100 -28.69 -8.29 -1.45
#